data_AF-A0A1D8TXC6-F1
#
_entry.id   AF-A0A1D8TXC6-F1
#
_cell.length_a   1.000
_cell.length_b   1.000
_cell.length_c   1.000
_cell.angle_alpha   90.00
_cell.angle_beta   90.00
_cell.angle_gamma   90.00
#
_symmetry.space_group_name_H-M   'P 1'
#
loop_
_entity.id
_entity.type
_entity.pdbx_description
1 polymer ?
#
loop_
_entity_poly.entity_id
_entity_poly.type
_entity_poly.pdbx_seq_one_letter_code
_entity_poly.pdbx_strand_id
1 'polypeptide(L)' 'MLKKIYALLVGIDHYAPDSVIEVNPLQGCANDITAIEEYLNKRFDREEYQLHLQTLKNEQGTREAVINS' A
#
# COMPACT_ATOMS: atom_id res chain seq x y z
N MET A 1 -3.57 24.44 -11.62
CA MET A 1 -2.83 23.16 -11.51
C MET A 1 -3.34 22.45 -10.27
N LEU A 2 -3.64 21.16 -10.38
CA LEU A 2 -4.07 20.35 -9.23
C LEU A 2 -2.91 20.16 -8.25
N LYS A 3 -3.20 20.15 -6.95
CA LYS A 3 -2.23 19.83 -5.90
C LYS A 3 -1.99 18.32 -5.90
N LYS A 4 -0.73 17.90 -5.91
CA LYS A 4 -0.39 16.47 -6.00
C LYS A 4 -0.30 15.85 -4.61
N ILE A 5 -0.93 14.69 -4.44
CA ILE A 5 -0.82 13.85 -3.24
C ILE A 5 -0.20 12.54 -3.67
N TYR A 6 0.85 12.11 -2.97
CA TYR A 6 1.50 10.83 -3.19
C TYR A 6 1.26 9.95 -1.97
N ALA A 7 0.84 8.71 -2.20
CA ALA A 7 0.61 7.73 -1.16
C ALA A 7 1.15 6.38 -1.58
N LEU A 8 1.92 5.76 -0.70
CA LEU A 8 2.36 4.39 -0.79
C LEU A 8 1.63 3.58 0.28
N LEU A 9 0.90 2.55 -0.13
CA LEU A 9 0.22 1.64 0.78
C LEU A 9 0.88 0.27 0.74
N VAL A 10 1.24 -0.27 1.90
CA VAL A 10 1.93 -1.57 2.01
C VAL A 10 1.20 -2.45 3.02
N GLY A 11 0.73 -3.62 2.58
CA GLY A 11 0.00 -4.56 3.42
C GLY A 11 0.48 -5.98 3.19
N ILE A 12 1.12 -6.59 4.19
CA ILE A 12 1.75 -7.91 4.06
C ILE A 12 1.11 -8.84 5.08
N ASP A 13 0.31 -9.79 4.61
CA ASP A 13 -0.19 -10.90 5.42
C ASP A 13 0.79 -12.09 5.37
N HIS A 14 1.36 -12.33 4.19
CA HIS A 14 2.29 -13.43 3.95
C HIS A 14 3.70 -12.87 3.70
N TYR A 15 4.52 -12.88 4.74
CA TYR A 15 5.94 -12.54 4.63
C TYR A 15 6.70 -13.67 3.93
N ALA A 16 7.74 -13.31 3.18
CA ALA A 16 8.52 -14.29 2.44
C ALA A 16 9.22 -15.28 3.40
N PRO A 17 9.32 -16.58 3.06
CA PRO A 17 9.93 -17.60 3.93
C PRO A 17 11.41 -17.32 4.27
N ASP A 18 12.10 -16.55 3.43
CA ASP A 18 13.49 -16.13 3.58
C ASP A 18 13.64 -14.77 4.29
N SER A 19 12.56 -14.27 4.90
CA SER A 19 12.60 -13.09 5.76
C SER A 19 13.61 -13.28 6.90
N VAL A 20 14.27 -12.19 7.31
CA VAL A 20 15.30 -12.20 8.38
C VAL A 20 14.79 -12.86 9.67
N ILE A 21 13.48 -12.78 9.90
CA ILE A 21 12.76 -13.45 10.98
C ILE A 21 11.57 -14.17 10.34
N GLU A 22 11.30 -15.40 10.76
CA GLU A 22 10.07 -16.10 10.39
C GLU A 22 8.87 -15.36 11.01
N VAL A 23 7.98 -14.86 10.14
CA VAL A 23 6.76 -14.19 10.55
C VAL A 23 5.59 -15.10 10.23
N ASN A 24 4.84 -15.48 11.26
CA ASN A 24 3.60 -16.22 11.06
C ASN A 24 2.64 -15.43 10.15
N PRO A 25 1.90 -16.10 9.26
CA PRO A 25 0.90 -15.45 8.43
C PRO A 25 -0.05 -14.60 9.27
N LEU A 26 -0.22 -13.34 8.87
CA LEU A 26 -1.18 -12.44 9.48
C LEU A 26 -2.53 -12.57 8.77
N GLN A 27 -3.56 -12.01 9.39
CA GLN A 27 -4.89 -11.92 8.81
C GLN A 27 -5.42 -10.50 8.95
N GLY A 28 -5.29 -9.71 7.90
CA GLY A 28 -5.99 -8.43 7.79
C GLY A 28 -5.18 -7.28 7.19
N CYS A 29 -3.86 -7.36 7.13
CA CYS A 29 -3.03 -6.27 6.63
C CYS A 29 -3.29 -5.96 5.15
N ALA A 30 -3.49 -6.98 4.31
CA ALA A 30 -3.85 -6.74 2.91
C ALA A 30 -5.27 -6.15 2.78
N ASN A 31 -6.18 -6.53 3.69
CA ASN A 31 -7.54 -6.01 3.73
C ASN A 31 -7.59 -4.55 4.21
N ASP A 32 -6.82 -4.20 5.25
CA ASP A 32 -6.72 -2.83 5.78
C ASP A 32 -6.26 -1.87 4.68
N ILE A 33 -5.22 -2.26 3.92
CA ILE A 33 -4.73 -1.46 2.81
C ILE A 33 -5.75 -1.38 1.66
N THR A 34 -6.50 -2.44 1.39
CA THR A 34 -7.61 -2.38 0.42
C THR A 34 -8.67 -1.35 0.85
N ALA A 35 -9.04 -1.32 2.14
CA ALA A 35 -9.99 -0.35 2.66
C ALA A 35 -9.46 1.09 2.59
N ILE A 36 -8.17 1.31 2.88
CA ILE A 36 -7.54 2.64 2.76
C ILE A 36 -7.48 3.09 1.29
N GLU A 37 -7.10 2.20 0.37
CA GLU A 37 -7.10 2.47 -1.07
C GLU A 37 -8.48 2.90 -1.57
N GLU A 38 -9.53 2.18 -1.17
CA GLU A 38 -10.90 2.56 -1.48
C GLU A 38 -11.30 3.91 -0.86
N TYR A 39 -10.94 4.14 0.40
CA TYR A 39 -11.22 5.38 1.10
C TYR A 39 -10.59 6.58 0.38
N LEU A 40 -9.30 6.47 0.04
CA LEU A 40 -8.56 7.52 -0.66
C LEU A 40 -9.18 7.80 -2.02
N ASN A 41 -9.59 6.78 -2.77
CA ASN A 41 -10.22 6.96 -4.08
C ASN A 41 -11.62 7.58 -4.02
N LYS A 42 -12.39 7.33 -2.95
CA LYS A 42 -13.78 7.77 -2.80
C LYS A 42 -13.91 9.17 -2.17
N ARG A 43 -12.97 9.59 -1.31
CA ARG A 43 -13.16 10.77 -0.45
C ARG A 43 -12.36 12.01 -0.83
N PHE A 44 -11.49 11.95 -1.83
CA PHE A 44 -10.69 13.11 -2.23
C PHE A 44 -11.38 13.97 -3.29
N ASP A 45 -11.17 15.29 -3.19
CA ASP A 45 -11.61 16.25 -4.19
C ASP A 45 -10.72 16.16 -5.43
N ARG A 46 -11.28 15.61 -6.51
CA ARG A 46 -10.59 15.40 -7.80
C ARG A 46 -10.46 16.70 -8.61
N GLU A 47 -11.18 17.75 -8.24
CA GLU A 47 -11.11 19.06 -8.89
C GLU A 47 -10.00 19.94 -8.31
N GLU A 48 -9.56 19.67 -7.07
CA GLU A 48 -8.45 20.37 -6.42
C GLU A 48 -7.16 19.54 -6.37
N TYR A 49 -7.27 18.21 -6.24
CA TYR A 49 -6.12 17.32 -6.02
C TYR A 49 -5.98 16.22 -7.09
N GLN A 50 -4.73 15.85 -7.34
CA GLN A 50 -4.36 14.66 -8.11
C GLN A 50 -3.70 13.63 -7.19
N LEU A 51 -4.36 12.49 -6.98
CA LEU A 51 -3.83 11.38 -6.20
C LEU A 51 -2.94 10.48 -7.06
N HIS A 52 -1.71 10.24 -6.59
CA HIS A 52 -0.77 9.26 -7.09
C HIS A 52 -0.63 8.16 -6.05
N LEU A 53 -1.29 7.03 -6.30
CA LEU A 53 -1.35 5.92 -5.36
C LEU A 53 -0.57 4.72 -5.89
N GLN A 54 0.30 4.17 -5.05
CA GLN A 54 0.93 2.87 -5.28
C GLN A 54 0.60 1.95 -4.12
N THR A 55 0.17 0.73 -4.45
CA THR A 55 -0.25 -0.27 -3.47
C THR A 55 0.61 -1.52 -3.66
N LEU A 56 1.26 -1.99 -2.59
CA LEU A 56 2.06 -3.20 -2.54
C LEU A 56 1.46 -4.18 -1.52
N LYS A 57 1.04 -5.36 -1.97
CA LYS A 57 0.47 -6.39 -1.09
C LYS A 57 1.31 -7.67 -1.12
N ASN A 58 1.45 -8.32 0.04
CA ASN A 58 2.12 -9.62 0.19
C ASN A 58 3.48 -9.68 -0.53
N GLU A 59 3.62 -10.53 -1.56
CA GLU A 59 4.85 -10.78 -2.31
C GLU A 59 5.37 -9.53 -3.04
N GLN A 60 4.51 -8.54 -3.27
CA GLN A 60 4.89 -7.25 -3.87
C GLN A 60 5.53 -6.31 -2.85
N GLY A 61 5.30 -6.54 -1.54
CA GLY A 61 5.82 -5.74 -0.43
C GLY A 61 7.30 -5.96 -0.15
N THR A 62 8.13 -6.11 -1.20
CA THR A 62 9.57 -6.32 -1.04
C THR A 62 10.26 -5.04 -0.62
N ARG A 63 11.42 -5.17 0.04
CA ARG A 63 12.25 -4.01 0.40
C ARG A 63 12.60 -3.15 -0.82
N GLU A 64 12.92 -3.78 -1.94
CA GLU A 64 13.25 -3.09 -3.18
C GLU A 64 12.04 -2.32 -3.74
N ALA A 65 10.86 -2.95 -3.77
CA ALA A 65 9.64 -2.30 -4.26
C ALA A 65 9.25 -1.09 -3.42
N VAL A 66 9.43 -1.15 -2.09
CA VAL A 66 9.17 -0.03 -1.17
C VAL A 66 10.19 1.10 -1.33
N ILE A 67 11.44 0.79 -1.69
CA ILE A 67 12.47 1.83 -1.90
C ILE A 67 12.29 2.52 -3.26
N ASN A 68 11.78 1.79 -4.26
CA ASN A 68 11.67 2.26 -5.64
C ASN A 68 10.26 2.80 -6.00
N SER A 69 9.34 2.86 -5.05
CA SER A 69 7.99 3.42 -5.20
C SER A 69 7.94 4.93 -5.23
#